data_AF-A0A970YMQ6-F1
#
_entry.id   AF-A0A970YMQ6-F1
#
_cell.length_a   1.000
_cell.length_b   1.000
_cell.length_c   1.000
_cell.angle_alpha   90.00
_cell.angle_beta   90.00
_cell.angle_gamma   90.00
#
_symmetry.space_group_name_H-M   'P 1'
#
loop_
_entity.id
_entity.type
_entity.pdbx_description
1 polymer ?
#
loop_
_entity_poly.entity_id
_entity_poly.type
_entity_poly.pdbx_seq_one_letter_code
_entity_poly.pdbx_strand_id
1 'polypeptide(L)'
;MNLLHVCCAPDLVSAVVKRAELRQSELFFYNPNIFPGEEFLRRYDALRKVCEKMALDLPEQHYFSEDFSDILDSFGAEQEGGARCTKCIELRLRKTACLAKSIGASSFTTTLLASPRKSIGQITLIGEKLAAEFDIEFISGNFRAERDELRDLLKGVYRQSYCGCLPSKNEAIRKREIKDSKDRERLEKDFKRFVDLWDFRGNVIPRSRIRLKEISDLKEIIAIVKPSALFDDIRDTELGDRRWLKTGSYNCRIIREKE
;
A
#
# COMPACT_ATOMS: atom_id res chain seq x y z
N MET A 1 -3.42 -24.30 17.90
CA MET A 1 -4.00 -23.03 17.40
C MET A 1 -2.84 -22.10 17.09
N ASN A 2 -2.86 -21.42 15.95
CA ASN A 2 -1.77 -20.52 15.53
C ASN A 2 -2.25 -19.07 15.63
N LEU A 3 -1.40 -18.15 16.09
CA LEU A 3 -1.67 -16.72 16.05
C LEU A 3 -0.96 -16.07 14.86
N LEU A 4 -1.72 -15.45 13.96
CA LEU A 4 -1.20 -14.75 12.78
C LEU A 4 -1.27 -13.24 12.97
N HIS A 5 -0.11 -12.60 13.13
CA HIS A 5 -0.04 -11.15 13.05
C HIS A 5 -0.35 -10.65 11.63
N VAL A 6 -1.25 -9.68 11.50
CA VAL A 6 -1.67 -9.09 10.24
C VAL A 6 -1.21 -7.63 10.13
N CYS A 7 -0.45 -7.30 9.08
CA CYS A 7 0.00 -5.92 8.83
C CYS A 7 -0.90 -5.10 7.89
N CYS A 8 -1.53 -5.75 6.91
CA CYS A 8 -2.49 -5.15 6.00
C CYS A 8 -3.28 -6.22 5.23
N ALA A 9 -4.40 -5.83 4.63
CA ALA A 9 -5.24 -6.76 3.88
C ALA A 9 -4.50 -7.44 2.71
N PRO A 10 -3.72 -6.74 1.85
CA PRO A 10 -2.95 -7.39 0.79
C PRO A 10 -1.98 -8.48 1.26
N ASP A 11 -1.26 -8.21 2.35
CA ASP A 11 -0.28 -9.17 2.89
C ASP A 11 -0.99 -10.39 3.52
N LEU A 12 -2.17 -10.21 4.13
CA LEU A 12 -3.01 -11.31 4.60
C LEU A 12 -3.46 -12.21 3.45
N VAL A 13 -4.01 -11.63 2.37
CA VAL A 13 -4.45 -12.40 1.20
C VAL A 13 -3.29 -13.20 0.64
N SER A 14 -2.13 -12.56 0.43
CA SER A 14 -0.95 -13.27 -0.08
C SER A 14 -0.52 -14.41 0.84
N ALA A 15 -0.45 -14.18 2.15
CA ALA A 15 -0.03 -15.21 3.09
C ALA A 15 -0.97 -16.41 3.09
N VAL A 16 -2.27 -16.17 3.14
CA VAL A 16 -3.30 -17.19 3.19
C VAL A 16 -3.46 -17.93 1.86
N VAL A 17 -3.27 -17.26 0.72
CA VAL A 17 -3.24 -17.93 -0.59
C VAL A 17 -2.00 -18.82 -0.70
N LYS A 18 -0.83 -18.33 -0.27
CA LYS A 18 0.43 -19.09 -0.37
C LYS A 18 0.51 -20.26 0.62
N ARG A 19 -0.07 -20.11 1.80
CA ARG A 19 -0.05 -21.06 2.92
C ARG A 19 -1.47 -21.25 3.44
N ALA A 20 -2.19 -22.19 2.83
CA ALA A 20 -3.60 -22.39 3.09
C ALA A 20 -3.90 -22.76 4.56
N GLU A 21 -2.96 -23.37 5.26
CA GLU A 21 -3.04 -23.68 6.70
C GLU A 21 -3.22 -22.43 7.56
N LEU A 22 -2.78 -21.24 7.09
CA LEU A 22 -2.95 -19.99 7.81
C LEU A 22 -4.40 -19.52 7.89
N ARG A 23 -5.32 -20.08 7.10
CA ARG A 23 -6.77 -19.81 7.19
C ARG A 23 -7.37 -20.13 8.55
N GLN A 24 -6.78 -21.08 9.26
CA GLN A 24 -7.24 -21.53 10.57
C GLN A 24 -6.55 -20.79 11.73
N SER A 25 -5.72 -19.79 11.43
CA SER A 25 -5.06 -18.98 12.46
C SER A 25 -6.03 -17.98 13.06
N GLU A 26 -5.90 -17.74 14.36
CA GLU A 26 -6.48 -16.54 14.97
C GLU A 26 -5.72 -15.32 14.44
N LEU A 27 -6.46 -14.31 13.97
CA LEU A 27 -5.85 -13.10 13.42
C LEU A 27 -5.55 -12.09 14.52
N PHE A 28 -4.43 -11.39 14.42
CA PHE A 28 -4.07 -10.28 15.31
C PHE A 28 -3.64 -9.07 14.50
N PHE A 29 -4.52 -8.07 14.41
CA PHE A 29 -4.21 -6.82 13.69
C PHE A 29 -3.53 -5.80 14.60
N TYR A 30 -2.19 -5.83 14.62
CA TYR A 30 -1.40 -4.99 15.52
C TYR A 30 -0.33 -4.19 14.76
N ASN A 31 -0.61 -2.90 14.56
CA ASN A 31 0.24 -2.02 13.75
C ASN A 31 0.33 -0.63 14.40
N PRO A 32 1.03 -0.51 15.54
CA PRO A 32 1.09 0.72 16.34
C PRO A 32 1.71 1.89 15.57
N ASN A 33 2.53 1.60 14.57
CA ASN A 33 3.14 2.61 13.74
C ASN A 33 2.18 3.25 12.72
N ILE A 34 0.94 2.80 12.53
CA ILE A 34 0.07 3.39 11.52
C ILE A 34 -0.30 4.80 11.95
N PHE A 35 -0.02 5.75 11.07
CA PHE A 35 -0.29 7.17 11.27
C PHE A 35 -0.71 7.80 9.93
N PRO A 36 -1.70 8.70 9.91
CA PRO A 36 -2.54 9.10 11.03
C PRO A 36 -3.66 8.08 11.30
N GLY A 37 -4.53 8.34 12.28
CA GLY A 37 -5.64 7.44 12.63
C GLY A 37 -6.57 7.11 11.46
N GLU A 38 -6.76 8.03 10.52
CA GLU A 38 -7.57 7.79 9.32
C GLU A 38 -6.96 6.70 8.42
N GLU A 39 -5.62 6.57 8.39
CA GLU A 39 -4.96 5.49 7.68
C GLU A 39 -5.20 4.14 8.37
N PHE A 40 -5.26 4.12 9.71
CA PHE A 40 -5.61 2.91 10.45
C PHE A 40 -7.03 2.46 10.10
N LEU A 41 -7.99 3.37 10.13
CA LEU A 41 -9.39 3.08 9.77
C LEU A 41 -9.50 2.54 8.34
N ARG A 42 -8.79 3.15 7.38
CA ARG A 42 -8.77 2.68 5.97
C ARG A 42 -8.18 1.28 5.84
N ARG A 43 -7.08 0.99 6.54
CA ARG A 43 -6.44 -0.34 6.52
C ARG A 43 -7.30 -1.39 7.20
N TYR A 44 -7.97 -1.05 8.29
CA TYR A 44 -8.87 -1.96 9.00
C TYR A 44 -10.15 -2.23 8.18
N ASP A 45 -10.73 -1.23 7.53
CA ASP A 45 -11.85 -1.42 6.58
C ASP A 45 -11.46 -2.33 5.40
N ALA A 46 -10.24 -2.16 4.89
CA ALA A 46 -9.70 -3.05 3.86
C ALA A 46 -9.55 -4.49 4.36
N LEU A 47 -9.09 -4.67 5.60
CA LEU A 47 -8.98 -5.97 6.25
C LEU A 47 -10.34 -6.63 6.41
N ARG A 48 -11.34 -5.89 6.91
CA ARG A 48 -12.74 -6.34 7.03
C ARG A 48 -13.28 -6.87 5.71
N LYS A 49 -13.15 -6.09 4.62
CA LYS A 49 -13.60 -6.51 3.28
C LYS A 49 -12.94 -7.80 2.80
N VAL A 50 -11.66 -8.00 3.11
CA VAL A 50 -10.94 -9.23 2.77
C VAL A 50 -11.38 -10.40 3.63
N CYS A 51 -11.57 -10.19 4.94
CA CYS A 51 -12.04 -11.23 5.86
C CYS A 51 -13.44 -11.73 5.44
N GLU A 52 -14.36 -10.82 5.13
CA GLU A 52 -15.68 -11.15 4.57
C GLU A 52 -15.57 -11.96 3.28
N LYS A 53 -14.72 -11.52 2.34
CA LYS A 53 -14.54 -12.19 1.04
C LYS A 53 -13.93 -13.58 1.14
N MET A 54 -13.08 -13.81 2.13
CA MET A 54 -12.33 -15.06 2.31
C MET A 54 -12.92 -15.96 3.41
N ALA A 55 -14.04 -15.55 4.02
CA ALA A 55 -14.65 -16.20 5.19
C ALA A 55 -13.64 -16.44 6.33
N LEU A 56 -12.92 -15.38 6.70
CA LEU A 56 -12.00 -15.35 7.85
C LEU A 56 -12.61 -14.53 8.99
N ASP A 57 -12.27 -14.89 10.22
CA ASP A 57 -12.69 -14.12 11.40
C ASP A 57 -11.95 -12.78 11.45
N LEU A 58 -12.71 -11.70 11.58
CA LEU A 58 -12.16 -10.35 11.68
C LEU A 58 -11.60 -10.14 13.11
N PRO A 59 -10.31 -9.78 13.28
CA PRO A 59 -9.77 -9.47 14.59
C PRO A 59 -10.36 -8.18 15.17
N GLU A 60 -10.36 -8.05 16.49
CA GLU A 60 -10.82 -6.83 17.17
C GLU A 60 -10.07 -5.57 16.69
N GLN A 61 -10.81 -4.46 16.64
CA GLN A 61 -10.28 -3.17 16.19
C GLN A 61 -9.60 -2.42 17.34
N HIS A 62 -8.31 -2.64 17.54
CA HIS A 62 -7.54 -1.88 18.53
C HIS A 62 -6.45 -1.01 17.88
N TYR A 63 -6.42 0.27 18.24
CA TYR A 63 -5.42 1.23 17.75
C TYR A 63 -4.43 1.61 18.85
N PHE A 64 -3.31 0.89 18.91
CA PHE A 64 -2.26 1.08 19.91
C PHE A 64 -1.16 2.04 19.44
N SER A 65 -1.50 3.22 18.93
CA SER A 65 -0.48 4.11 18.34
C SER A 65 0.63 4.52 19.29
N GLU A 66 0.31 4.64 20.58
CA GLU A 66 1.25 5.02 21.63
C GLU A 66 2.41 4.01 21.77
N ASP A 67 2.19 2.72 21.48
CA ASP A 67 3.24 1.68 21.55
C ASP A 67 4.41 1.95 20.57
N PHE A 68 4.29 2.92 19.65
CA PHE A 68 5.33 3.28 18.68
C PHE A 68 6.14 4.54 19.06
N SER A 69 5.78 5.27 20.13
CA SER A 69 6.42 6.54 20.52
C SER A 69 7.94 6.41 20.66
N ASP A 70 8.39 5.45 21.46
CA ASP A 70 9.81 5.29 21.80
C ASP A 70 10.67 4.97 20.58
N ILE A 71 10.12 4.20 19.63
CA ILE A 71 10.78 3.89 18.36
C ILE A 71 10.85 5.14 17.49
N LEU A 72 9.81 5.96 17.47
CA LEU A 72 9.79 7.19 16.72
C LEU A 72 10.79 8.20 17.28
N ASP A 73 10.88 8.33 18.60
CA ASP A 73 11.81 9.25 19.26
C ASP A 73 13.27 8.82 19.07
N SER A 74 13.55 7.53 19.23
CA SER A 74 14.92 7.02 19.15
C SER A 74 15.41 6.80 17.72
N PHE A 75 14.51 6.46 16.78
CA PHE A 75 14.87 6.02 15.42
C PHE A 75 14.10 6.77 14.32
N GLY A 76 13.41 7.87 14.63
CA GLY A 76 12.57 8.60 13.67
C GLY A 76 13.34 9.09 12.44
N ALA A 77 14.60 9.49 12.61
CA ALA A 77 15.49 10.00 11.56
C ALA A 77 16.07 8.91 10.65
N GLU A 78 15.98 7.63 11.03
CA GLU A 78 16.48 6.52 10.21
C GLU A 78 15.73 6.40 8.88
N GLN A 79 16.37 5.84 7.86
CA GLN A 79 15.71 5.65 6.56
C GLN A 79 14.73 4.46 6.60
N GLU A 80 13.72 4.46 5.72
CA GLU A 80 12.87 3.29 5.52
C GLU A 80 13.73 2.07 5.09
N GLY A 81 13.56 0.95 5.79
CA GLY A 81 14.40 -0.24 5.65
C GLY A 81 15.59 -0.31 6.61
N GLY A 82 15.92 0.80 7.30
CA GLY A 82 16.97 0.87 8.31
C GLY A 82 16.52 0.44 9.72
N ALA A 83 17.24 0.92 10.74
CA ALA A 83 17.09 0.47 12.12
C ALA A 83 15.67 0.67 12.69
N ARG A 84 14.99 1.76 12.30
CA ARG A 84 13.57 1.99 12.64
C ARG A 84 12.67 0.84 12.19
N CYS A 85 12.86 0.34 10.96
CA CYS A 85 12.05 -0.76 10.46
C CYS A 85 12.34 -2.06 11.18
N THR A 86 13.61 -2.32 11.55
CA THR A 86 13.99 -3.46 12.40
C THR A 86 13.26 -3.41 13.73
N LYS A 87 13.31 -2.27 14.43
CA LYS A 87 12.65 -2.08 15.72
C LYS A 87 11.14 -2.18 15.63
N CYS A 88 10.55 -1.65 14.56
CA CYS A 88 9.11 -1.79 14.29
C CYS A 88 8.70 -3.27 14.09
N ILE A 89 9.50 -4.07 13.39
CA ILE A 89 9.23 -5.50 13.19
C ILE A 89 9.35 -6.24 14.52
N GLU A 90 10.41 -5.97 15.28
CA GLU A 90 10.64 -6.54 16.61
C GLU A 90 9.48 -6.25 17.57
N LEU A 91 9.01 -4.99 17.64
CA LEU A 91 7.85 -4.61 18.47
C LEU A 91 6.60 -5.43 18.13
N ARG A 92 6.28 -5.55 16.84
CA ARG A 92 5.07 -6.27 16.40
C ARG A 92 5.17 -7.77 16.66
N LEU A 93 6.30 -8.38 16.34
CA LEU A 93 6.51 -9.81 16.58
C LEU A 93 6.54 -10.12 18.09
N ARG A 94 7.17 -9.26 18.90
CA ARG A 94 7.21 -9.43 20.36
C ARG A 94 5.82 -9.38 20.97
N LYS A 95 4.98 -8.40 20.59
CA LYS A 95 3.59 -8.31 21.06
C LYS A 95 2.80 -9.55 20.64
N THR A 96 3.03 -10.04 19.43
CA THR A 96 2.37 -11.24 18.90
C THR A 96 2.79 -12.50 19.66
N ALA A 97 4.09 -12.70 19.91
CA ALA A 97 4.60 -13.84 20.68
C ALA A 97 4.06 -13.84 22.11
N CYS A 98 4.04 -12.66 22.75
CA CYS A 98 3.48 -12.47 24.09
C CYS A 98 1.97 -12.82 24.12
N LEU A 99 1.18 -12.30 23.18
CA LEU A 99 -0.24 -12.61 23.08
C LEU A 99 -0.46 -14.12 22.82
N ALA A 100 0.27 -14.70 21.87
CA ALA A 100 0.19 -16.11 21.51
C ALA A 100 0.43 -17.01 22.73
N LYS A 101 1.42 -16.70 23.57
CA LYS A 101 1.63 -17.40 24.84
C LYS A 101 0.47 -17.21 25.81
N SER A 102 -0.03 -15.99 25.97
CA SER A 102 -1.12 -15.70 26.92
C SER A 102 -2.44 -16.43 26.59
N ILE A 103 -2.70 -16.68 25.31
CA ILE A 103 -3.91 -17.39 24.84
C ILE A 103 -3.69 -18.89 24.63
N GLY A 104 -2.50 -19.42 24.94
CA GLY A 104 -2.17 -20.84 24.78
C GLY A 104 -2.04 -21.29 23.31
N ALA A 105 -1.70 -20.40 22.39
CA ALA A 105 -1.38 -20.77 21.01
C ALA A 105 -0.10 -21.60 20.95
N SER A 106 -0.06 -22.58 20.05
CA SER A 106 1.10 -23.46 19.85
C SER A 106 2.22 -22.78 19.07
N SER A 107 1.86 -21.83 18.20
CA SER A 107 2.79 -21.09 17.38
C SER A 107 2.29 -19.67 17.10
N PHE A 108 3.21 -18.81 16.66
CA PHE A 108 2.89 -17.50 16.10
C PHE A 108 3.61 -17.28 14.77
N THR A 109 3.07 -16.39 13.94
CA THR A 109 3.70 -15.96 12.69
C THR A 109 3.22 -14.58 12.25
N THR A 110 3.62 -14.13 11.07
CA THR A 110 3.33 -12.78 10.58
C THR A 110 3.10 -12.73 9.07
N THR A 111 2.12 -11.94 8.64
CA THR A 111 1.92 -11.61 7.22
C THR A 111 3.05 -10.74 6.66
N LEU A 112 3.95 -10.20 7.48
CA LEU A 112 5.13 -9.47 6.99
C LEU A 112 6.01 -10.32 6.06
N LEU A 113 5.99 -11.65 6.22
CA LEU A 113 6.65 -12.62 5.35
C LEU A 113 6.06 -12.68 3.93
N ALA A 114 4.85 -12.15 3.73
CA ALA A 114 4.22 -12.00 2.43
C ALA A 114 4.54 -10.65 1.76
N SER A 115 5.11 -9.70 2.50
CA SER A 115 5.39 -8.38 1.95
C SER A 115 6.60 -8.42 1.01
N PRO A 116 6.48 -7.94 -0.25
CA PRO A 116 7.61 -7.90 -1.18
C PRO A 116 8.68 -6.87 -0.77
N ARG A 117 8.34 -5.95 0.14
CA ARG A 117 9.22 -4.87 0.59
C ARG A 117 9.96 -5.19 1.88
N LYS A 118 9.71 -6.34 2.51
CA LYS A 118 10.33 -6.74 3.78
C LYS A 118 11.30 -7.90 3.57
N SER A 119 12.40 -7.89 4.31
CA SER A 119 13.38 -8.97 4.28
C SER A 119 12.85 -10.16 5.06
N ILE A 120 12.66 -11.29 4.35
CA ILE A 120 12.25 -12.55 4.99
C ILE A 120 13.31 -12.96 6.01
N GLY A 121 14.60 -12.94 5.64
CA GLY A 121 15.68 -13.34 6.55
C GLY A 121 15.74 -12.52 7.84
N GLN A 122 15.50 -11.20 7.75
CA GLN A 122 15.44 -10.33 8.93
C GLN A 122 14.24 -10.66 9.82
N ILE A 123 13.08 -10.91 9.22
CA ILE A 123 11.87 -11.29 9.96
C ILE A 123 12.07 -12.64 10.64
N THR A 124 12.64 -13.62 9.92
CA THR A 124 12.97 -14.95 10.44
C THR A 124 13.88 -14.84 11.66
N LEU A 125 14.98 -14.11 11.55
CA LEU A 125 15.94 -13.94 12.65
C LEU A 125 15.29 -13.35 13.90
N ILE A 126 14.46 -12.30 13.74
CA ILE A 126 13.75 -11.67 14.86
C ILE A 126 12.72 -12.65 15.44
N GLY A 127 11.97 -13.35 14.59
CA GLY A 127 10.94 -14.31 14.99
C GLY A 127 11.52 -15.50 15.77
N GLU A 128 12.62 -16.09 15.29
CA GLU A 128 13.32 -17.20 15.96
C GLU A 128 13.91 -16.79 17.32
N LYS A 129 14.47 -15.57 17.40
CA LYS A 129 14.93 -15.02 18.69
C LYS A 129 13.78 -14.92 19.70
N LEU A 130 12.63 -14.40 19.26
CA LEU A 130 11.44 -14.27 20.10
C LEU A 130 10.80 -15.63 20.42
N ALA A 131 10.85 -16.58 19.49
CA ALA A 131 10.41 -17.95 19.71
C ALA A 131 11.17 -18.59 20.88
N ALA A 132 12.49 -18.45 20.90
CA ALA A 132 13.33 -18.93 21.99
C ALA A 132 13.08 -18.17 23.30
N GLU A 133 12.94 -16.84 23.24
CA GLU A 133 12.71 -16.00 24.42
C GLU A 133 11.37 -16.31 25.10
N PHE A 134 10.32 -16.49 24.32
CA PHE A 134 8.98 -16.75 24.82
C PHE A 134 8.64 -18.23 24.92
N ASP A 135 9.53 -19.15 24.52
CA ASP A 135 9.30 -20.61 24.46
C ASP A 135 8.09 -21.02 23.56
N ILE A 136 7.90 -20.36 22.42
CA ILE A 136 6.77 -20.62 21.50
C ILE A 136 7.28 -20.78 20.07
N GLU A 137 6.70 -21.69 19.29
CA GLU A 137 7.11 -21.90 17.89
C GLU A 137 6.86 -20.65 17.03
N PHE A 138 7.85 -20.24 16.23
CA PHE A 138 7.66 -19.24 15.18
C PHE A 138 7.63 -19.92 13.80
N ILE A 139 6.50 -19.81 13.09
CA ILE A 139 6.40 -20.33 11.73
C ILE A 139 6.98 -19.30 10.76
N SER A 140 8.10 -19.63 10.12
CA SER A 140 8.68 -18.81 9.05
C SER A 140 8.44 -19.39 7.66
N GLY A 141 8.72 -18.59 6.63
CA GLY A 141 8.68 -19.01 5.23
C GLY A 141 8.44 -17.87 4.26
N ASN A 142 8.52 -18.17 2.96
CA ASN A 142 8.12 -17.24 1.91
C ASN A 142 6.61 -17.31 1.69
N PHE A 143 5.89 -16.30 2.14
CA PHE A 143 4.41 -16.23 2.06
C PHE A 143 3.93 -15.38 0.87
N ARG A 144 4.82 -15.10 -0.10
CA ARG A 144 4.50 -14.34 -1.31
C ARG A 144 3.79 -15.25 -2.31
N ALA A 145 2.55 -14.91 -2.64
CA ALA A 145 1.76 -15.56 -3.70
C ALA A 145 1.94 -14.85 -5.04
N GLU A 146 1.60 -15.53 -6.14
CA GLU A 146 1.69 -14.95 -7.47
C GLU A 146 0.61 -13.88 -7.69
N ARG A 147 0.94 -12.83 -8.43
CA ARG A 147 0.05 -11.65 -8.58
C ARG A 147 -1.31 -11.99 -9.17
N ASP A 148 -1.36 -12.96 -10.07
CA ASP A 148 -2.59 -13.36 -10.75
C ASP A 148 -3.57 -14.04 -9.79
N GLU A 149 -3.07 -14.81 -8.82
CA GLU A 149 -3.88 -15.45 -7.78
C GLU A 149 -4.53 -14.42 -6.83
N LEU A 150 -3.91 -13.24 -6.68
CA LEU A 150 -4.36 -12.19 -5.77
C LEU A 150 -5.34 -11.20 -6.42
N ARG A 151 -5.42 -11.20 -7.76
CA ARG A 151 -6.07 -10.13 -8.53
C ARG A 151 -7.53 -9.94 -8.14
N ASP A 152 -8.29 -11.02 -8.12
CA ASP A 152 -9.72 -10.95 -7.84
C ASP A 152 -9.97 -10.67 -6.36
N LEU A 153 -9.23 -11.32 -5.46
CA LEU A 153 -9.34 -11.11 -4.01
C LEU A 153 -9.04 -9.66 -3.60
N LEU A 154 -8.09 -9.01 -4.27
CA LEU A 154 -7.70 -7.62 -3.99
C LEU A 154 -8.40 -6.56 -4.83
N LYS A 155 -9.39 -6.93 -5.66
CA LYS A 155 -10.16 -5.97 -6.44
C LYS A 155 -11.00 -5.08 -5.52
N GLY A 156 -10.79 -3.77 -5.59
CA GLY A 156 -11.50 -2.79 -4.75
C GLY A 156 -11.00 -2.71 -3.30
N VAL A 157 -9.95 -3.46 -2.95
CA VAL A 157 -9.31 -3.40 -1.63
C VAL A 157 -8.34 -2.21 -1.60
N TYR A 158 -8.39 -1.42 -0.53
CA TYR A 158 -7.48 -0.30 -0.33
C TYR A 158 -6.01 -0.77 -0.32
N ARG A 159 -5.15 -0.01 -0.98
CA ARG A 159 -3.69 -0.25 -1.02
C ARG A 159 -2.97 0.98 -0.51
N GLN A 160 -2.20 0.78 0.54
CA GLN A 160 -1.40 1.82 1.17
C GLN A 160 -0.30 2.34 0.23
N SER A 161 -0.05 3.64 0.26
CA SER A 161 1.02 4.29 -0.51
C SER A 161 2.35 4.39 0.25
N TYR A 162 2.34 4.10 1.55
CA TYR A 162 3.50 4.16 2.46
C TYR A 162 3.40 3.07 3.54
N CYS A 163 4.49 2.81 4.28
CA CYS A 163 4.55 1.70 5.24
C CYS A 163 3.55 1.85 6.41
N GLY A 164 3.20 3.08 6.77
CA GLY A 164 2.25 3.41 7.83
C GLY A 164 2.79 4.44 8.82
N CYS A 165 4.11 4.47 9.07
CA CYS A 165 4.68 5.43 10.03
C CYS A 165 4.79 6.85 9.46
N LEU A 166 4.76 7.84 10.35
CA LEU A 166 4.91 9.27 10.01
C LEU A 166 6.17 9.54 9.16
N PRO A 167 7.36 8.99 9.47
CA PRO A 167 8.52 9.20 8.61
C PRO A 167 8.33 8.63 7.19
N SER A 168 7.77 7.43 7.04
CA SER A 168 7.49 6.84 5.72
C SER A 168 6.44 7.66 4.95
N LYS A 169 5.46 8.24 5.64
CA LYS A 169 4.50 9.19 5.06
C LYS A 169 5.22 10.44 4.53
N ASN A 170 6.09 11.04 5.33
CA ASN A 170 6.85 12.23 4.95
C ASN A 170 7.81 11.95 3.78
N GLU A 171 8.49 10.80 3.80
CA GLU A 171 9.32 10.34 2.67
C GLU A 171 8.50 10.18 1.39
N ALA A 172 7.29 9.60 1.47
CA ALA A 172 6.40 9.44 0.32
C ALA A 172 5.92 10.79 -0.24
N ILE A 173 5.61 11.76 0.64
CA ILE A 173 5.25 13.13 0.27
C ILE A 173 6.42 13.81 -0.45
N ARG A 174 7.62 13.81 0.14
CA ARG A 174 8.82 14.41 -0.47
C ARG A 174 9.15 13.81 -1.83
N LYS A 175 9.07 12.48 -1.97
CA LYS A 175 9.28 11.78 -3.26
C LYS A 175 8.25 12.23 -4.30
N ARG A 176 7.00 12.46 -3.90
CA ARG A 176 5.95 12.98 -4.77
C ARG A 176 6.23 14.43 -5.16
N GLU A 177 6.58 15.30 -4.21
CA GLU A 177 6.91 16.70 -4.47
C GLU A 177 8.08 16.85 -5.46
N ILE A 178 9.15 16.06 -5.29
CA ILE A 178 10.29 16.04 -6.22
C ILE A 178 9.84 15.61 -7.62
N LYS A 179 9.00 14.58 -7.71
CA LYS A 179 8.46 14.12 -9.00
C LYS A 179 7.57 15.18 -9.64
N ASP A 180 6.73 15.82 -8.85
CA ASP A 180 5.82 16.87 -9.28
C ASP A 180 6.62 18.10 -9.76
N SER A 181 7.70 18.48 -9.08
CA SER A 181 8.63 19.53 -9.55
C SER A 181 9.23 19.20 -10.91
N LYS A 182 9.76 17.98 -11.08
CA LYS A 182 10.34 17.52 -12.35
C LYS A 182 9.32 17.45 -13.49
N ASP A 183 8.10 16.98 -13.20
CA ASP A 183 7.01 16.96 -14.15
C ASP A 183 6.64 18.40 -14.57
N ARG A 184 6.59 19.34 -13.62
CA ARG A 184 6.28 20.75 -13.89
C ARG A 184 7.37 21.44 -14.72
N GLU A 185 8.64 21.26 -14.37
CA GLU A 185 9.78 21.76 -15.16
C GLU A 185 9.74 21.23 -16.60
N ARG A 186 9.41 19.94 -16.77
CA ARG A 186 9.22 19.34 -18.10
C ARG A 186 8.05 19.97 -18.84
N LEU A 187 6.92 20.24 -18.18
CA LEU A 187 5.77 20.92 -18.78
C LEU A 187 6.15 22.32 -19.27
N GLU A 188 6.89 23.08 -18.45
CA GLU A 188 7.33 24.44 -18.77
C GLU A 188 8.33 24.47 -19.94
N LYS A 189 9.19 23.45 -20.04
CA LYS A 189 10.18 23.31 -21.11
C LYS A 189 9.56 22.83 -22.43
N ASP A 190 8.84 21.71 -22.40
CA ASP A 190 8.43 21.00 -23.61
C ASP A 190 7.06 21.50 -24.11
N PHE A 191 6.20 22.02 -23.22
CA PHE A 191 4.82 22.42 -23.51
C PHE A 191 4.46 23.78 -22.90
N LYS A 192 5.34 24.77 -23.06
CA LYS A 192 5.21 26.13 -22.47
C LYS A 192 3.82 26.78 -22.62
N ARG A 193 3.11 26.52 -23.72
CA ARG A 193 1.75 27.05 -23.98
C ARG A 193 0.65 26.43 -23.12
N PHE A 194 0.96 25.36 -22.39
CA PHE A 194 0.02 24.51 -21.65
C PHE A 194 0.41 24.41 -20.16
N VAL A 195 1.20 25.34 -19.64
CA VAL A 195 1.62 25.34 -18.22
C VAL A 195 0.44 25.51 -17.27
N ASP A 196 -0.60 26.23 -17.69
CA ASP A 196 -1.88 26.36 -16.96
C ASP A 196 -2.58 25.01 -16.77
N LEU A 197 -2.27 24.01 -17.60
CA LEU A 197 -2.82 22.67 -17.42
C LEU A 197 -2.32 21.99 -16.14
N TRP A 198 -1.27 22.50 -15.50
CA TRP A 198 -0.81 21.98 -14.21
C TRP A 198 -1.90 22.01 -13.14
N ASP A 199 -2.81 22.99 -13.18
CA ASP A 199 -3.94 23.12 -12.25
C ASP A 199 -4.93 21.94 -12.35
N PHE A 200 -4.86 21.19 -13.46
CA PHE A 200 -5.64 19.97 -13.66
C PHE A 200 -4.94 18.71 -13.12
N ARG A 201 -3.78 18.79 -12.47
CA ARG A 201 -3.13 17.62 -11.85
C ARG A 201 -4.04 17.01 -10.79
N GLY A 202 -4.43 15.75 -11.00
CA GLY A 202 -5.39 15.06 -10.14
C GLY A 202 -6.86 15.49 -10.32
N ASN A 203 -7.15 16.45 -11.20
CA ASN A 203 -8.49 16.92 -11.53
C ASN A 203 -8.89 16.49 -12.95
N VAL A 204 -10.17 16.58 -13.28
CA VAL A 204 -10.68 16.26 -14.61
C VAL A 204 -10.30 17.37 -15.58
N ILE A 205 -9.61 17.03 -16.68
CA ILE A 205 -9.27 17.99 -17.74
C ILE A 205 -10.20 17.83 -18.96
N PRO A 206 -10.79 18.91 -19.48
CA PRO A 206 -11.49 18.88 -20.76
C PRO A 206 -10.52 18.70 -21.94
N ARG A 207 -10.88 17.85 -22.91
CA ARG A 207 -10.09 17.60 -24.13
C ARG A 207 -9.94 18.86 -24.97
N SER A 208 -10.93 19.75 -24.96
CA SER A 208 -10.90 21.07 -25.62
C SER A 208 -9.80 22.02 -25.12
N ARG A 209 -9.31 21.83 -23.88
CA ARG A 209 -8.19 22.61 -23.31
C ARG A 209 -6.84 22.23 -23.92
N ILE A 210 -6.71 21.00 -24.41
CA ILE A 210 -5.45 20.48 -24.97
C ILE A 210 -5.51 20.54 -26.49
N ARG A 211 -5.32 21.71 -27.11
CA ARG A 211 -5.44 21.87 -28.57
C ARG A 211 -4.22 21.33 -29.35
N LEU A 212 -3.92 20.06 -29.16
CA LEU A 212 -2.90 19.29 -29.88
C LEU A 212 -3.56 18.40 -30.95
N LYS A 213 -2.92 18.33 -32.11
CA LYS A 213 -3.38 17.52 -33.25
C LYS A 213 -2.88 16.08 -33.17
N GLU A 214 -1.69 15.85 -32.62
CA GLU A 214 -1.14 14.52 -32.51
C GLU A 214 -1.49 13.84 -31.19
N ILE A 215 -1.91 12.57 -31.27
CA ILE A 215 -2.21 11.76 -30.09
C ILE A 215 -0.95 11.45 -29.26
N SER A 216 0.24 11.47 -29.88
CA SER A 216 1.56 11.38 -29.21
C SER A 216 1.73 12.51 -28.20
N ASP A 217 1.60 13.75 -28.65
CA ASP A 217 1.75 14.94 -27.80
C ASP A 217 0.68 14.98 -26.70
N LEU A 218 -0.56 14.58 -27.02
CA LEU A 218 -1.63 14.45 -26.03
C LEU A 218 -1.24 13.44 -24.94
N LYS A 219 -0.70 12.28 -25.31
CA LYS A 219 -0.23 11.28 -24.35
C LYS A 219 0.91 11.83 -23.48
N GLU A 220 1.82 12.62 -24.04
CA GLU A 220 2.91 13.23 -23.28
C GLU A 220 2.42 14.24 -22.26
N ILE A 221 1.57 15.20 -22.66
CA ILE A 221 0.97 16.17 -21.73
C ILE A 221 0.20 15.43 -20.63
N ILE A 222 -0.62 14.43 -20.99
CA ILE A 222 -1.38 13.66 -19.99
C ILE A 222 -0.46 12.88 -19.05
N ALA A 223 0.66 12.34 -19.54
CA ALA A 223 1.65 11.67 -18.70
C ALA A 223 2.36 12.64 -17.73
N ILE A 224 2.52 13.91 -18.12
CA ILE A 224 3.13 14.96 -17.30
C ILE A 224 2.13 15.49 -16.27
N VAL A 225 0.98 16.00 -16.72
CA VAL A 225 -0.06 16.64 -15.90
C VAL A 225 -0.73 15.64 -14.96
N LYS A 226 -0.98 14.40 -15.41
CA LYS A 226 -1.65 13.32 -14.65
C LYS A 226 -3.04 13.72 -14.10
N PRO A 227 -3.99 14.13 -14.96
CA PRO A 227 -5.35 14.49 -14.58
C PRO A 227 -6.18 13.26 -14.19
N SER A 228 -7.05 13.35 -13.19
CA SER A 228 -7.84 12.18 -12.72
C SER A 228 -8.69 11.54 -13.82
N ALA A 229 -9.16 12.33 -14.79
CA ALA A 229 -9.73 11.86 -16.04
C ALA A 229 -9.54 12.89 -17.17
N LEU A 230 -9.60 12.42 -18.40
CA LEU A 230 -9.73 13.23 -19.61
C LEU A 230 -11.20 13.22 -20.04
N PHE A 231 -11.84 14.37 -19.99
CA PHE A 231 -13.21 14.54 -20.48
C PHE A 231 -13.18 14.86 -21.98
N ASP A 232 -13.62 13.91 -22.79
CA ASP A 232 -13.69 14.04 -24.24
C ASP A 232 -14.96 14.80 -24.66
N ASP A 233 -14.90 16.12 -24.46
CA ASP A 233 -15.96 17.09 -24.74
C ASP A 233 -16.08 17.48 -26.22
N ILE A 234 -15.09 17.10 -27.04
CA ILE A 234 -15.04 17.41 -28.48
C ILE A 234 -15.25 16.19 -29.37
N ARG A 235 -15.49 15.00 -28.79
CA ARG A 235 -15.56 13.71 -29.51
C ARG A 235 -14.36 13.50 -30.42
N ASP A 236 -13.17 13.54 -29.83
CA ASP A 236 -11.92 13.37 -30.55
C ASP A 236 -11.84 12.00 -31.23
N THR A 237 -11.80 12.00 -32.56
CA THR A 237 -11.75 10.79 -33.39
C THR A 237 -10.52 9.93 -33.10
N GLU A 238 -9.40 10.52 -32.66
CA GLU A 238 -8.18 9.80 -32.28
C GLU A 238 -8.34 9.00 -30.97
N LEU A 239 -9.24 9.45 -30.10
CA LEU A 239 -9.60 8.72 -28.88
C LEU A 239 -10.56 7.57 -29.17
N GLY A 240 -11.40 7.70 -30.20
CA GLY A 240 -12.42 6.72 -30.56
C GLY A 240 -13.29 6.34 -29.35
N ASP A 241 -13.61 5.05 -29.19
CA ASP A 241 -14.39 4.54 -28.06
C ASP A 241 -13.54 4.09 -26.86
N ARG A 242 -12.26 4.48 -26.82
CA ARG A 242 -11.37 4.05 -25.74
C ARG A 242 -11.89 4.58 -24.40
N ARG A 243 -11.87 3.72 -23.38
CA ARG A 243 -12.15 4.08 -21.97
C ARG A 243 -10.89 4.56 -21.22
N TRP A 244 -9.71 4.30 -21.79
CA TRP A 244 -8.43 4.62 -21.18
C TRP A 244 -7.45 5.12 -22.23
N LEU A 245 -6.78 6.23 -21.94
CA LEU A 245 -5.62 6.70 -22.67
C LEU A 245 -4.36 6.14 -21.98
N LYS A 246 -3.65 5.25 -22.67
CA LYS A 246 -2.39 4.68 -22.18
C LYS A 246 -1.23 5.63 -22.48
N THR A 247 -0.52 6.08 -21.45
CA THR A 247 0.59 7.04 -21.56
C THR A 247 1.88 6.53 -20.89
N GLY A 248 2.10 5.21 -20.95
CA GLY A 248 3.23 4.54 -20.30
C GLY A 248 2.89 4.07 -18.88
N SER A 249 3.55 4.63 -17.87
CA SER A 249 3.31 4.28 -16.45
C SER A 249 2.03 4.89 -15.86
N TYR A 250 1.40 5.81 -16.60
CA TYR A 250 0.16 6.45 -16.25
C TYR A 250 -0.91 6.09 -17.28
N ASN A 251 -2.11 5.75 -16.82
CA ASN A 251 -3.26 5.51 -17.68
C ASN A 251 -4.36 6.48 -17.23
N CYS A 252 -4.80 7.35 -18.13
CA CYS A 252 -5.84 8.31 -17.84
C CYS A 252 -7.19 7.73 -18.26
N ARG A 253 -8.18 7.77 -17.36
CA ARG A 253 -9.55 7.38 -17.71
C ARG A 253 -10.12 8.42 -18.67
N ILE A 254 -10.79 7.98 -19.73
CA ILE A 254 -11.54 8.84 -20.63
C ILE A 254 -13.00 8.83 -20.20
N ILE A 255 -13.59 10.00 -20.01
CA ILE A 255 -15.02 10.18 -19.71
C ILE A 255 -15.66 11.00 -20.84
N ARG A 256 -16.95 10.77 -21.11
CA ARG A 256 -17.74 11.44 -22.15
C ARG A 256 -19.09 11.83 -21.57
N GLU A 257 -19.77 12.80 -22.19
CA GLU A 257 -21.16 13.12 -21.85
C GLU A 257 -22.07 11.96 -22.31
N LYS A 258 -22.16 10.96 -21.42
CA LYS A 258 -23.09 9.83 -21.28
C LYS A 258 -22.36 8.65 -20.61
N GLU A 259 -22.28 8.70 -19.29
CA GLU A 259 -22.49 7.58 -18.35
C GLU A 259 -23.23 8.15 -17.13
#